data_AF-A0A536AS53-F1
#
_entry.id   AF-A0A536AS53-F1
#
_cell.length_a   1.000
_cell.length_b   1.000
_cell.length_c   1.000
_cell.angle_alpha   90.00
_cell.angle_beta   90.00
_cell.angle_gamma   90.00
#
_symmetry.space_group_name_H-M   'P 1'
#
loop_
_entity.id
_entity.type
_entity.pdbx_description
1 polymer ?
#
loop_
_entity_poly.entity_id
_entity_poly.type
_entity_poly.pdbx_seq_one_letter_code
_entity_poly.pdbx_strand_id
1 'polypeptide(L)'
;MAEPAGDGAHPLKDSLHRHKAGIDGHKHVVNVLHHDEATLGERIADAASAGIGSWRFLIIQTVLVALWVTINIIGLVRRWDPFPFILLNLLFSVQAAYTGPVLLLAGNRQAQKDRLTLEHAAYEADKADRQNVQILKAIQKNTELTERNTEMTLTILRHVESLVQQHVDETAAAAVGRPAAPQGDTNRT
;
A
#
# COMPACT_ATOMS: atom_id res chain seq x y z
N MET A 1 -53.30 0.60 -28.66
CA MET A 1 -53.08 0.86 -27.23
C MET A 1 -52.07 -0.17 -26.76
N ALA A 2 -50.79 0.20 -26.73
CA ALA A 2 -49.67 -0.71 -26.42
C ALA A 2 -48.70 0.01 -25.49
N GLU A 3 -48.47 -0.59 -24.33
CA GLU A 3 -47.52 -0.19 -23.29
C GLU A 3 -46.13 -0.75 -23.66
N PRO A 4 -45.05 0.05 -23.70
CA PRO A 4 -43.71 -0.48 -23.80
C PRO A 4 -43.11 -0.71 -22.40
N ALA A 5 -42.75 -1.97 -22.16
CA ALA A 5 -42.06 -2.47 -21.00
C ALA A 5 -40.58 -2.04 -20.95
N GLY A 6 -40.08 -1.87 -19.72
CA GLY A 6 -38.73 -2.29 -19.34
C GLY A 6 -37.60 -1.26 -19.46
N ASP A 7 -37.52 -0.34 -18.49
CA ASP A 7 -36.26 0.32 -18.13
C ASP A 7 -35.85 -0.09 -16.71
N GLY A 8 -35.15 -1.22 -16.61
CA GLY A 8 -34.63 -1.80 -15.37
C GLY A 8 -33.16 -2.17 -15.46
N ALA A 9 -32.41 -1.58 -16.40
CA ALA A 9 -31.04 -2.00 -16.69
C ALA A 9 -29.98 -1.14 -15.97
N HIS A 10 -29.75 -1.49 -14.70
CA HIS A 10 -28.43 -1.54 -14.05
C HIS A 10 -27.57 -0.25 -13.93
N PRO A 11 -27.75 0.54 -12.84
CA PRO A 11 -26.77 1.58 -12.43
C PRO A 11 -25.42 1.01 -11.94
N LEU A 12 -25.26 -0.31 -11.92
CA LEU A 12 -24.05 -1.00 -11.41
C LEU A 12 -22.93 -1.14 -12.45
N LYS A 13 -23.23 -1.04 -13.75
CA LYS A 13 -22.22 -1.17 -14.80
C LYS A 13 -21.27 0.05 -14.85
N ASP A 14 -21.80 1.23 -14.54
CA ASP A 14 -21.04 2.48 -14.52
C ASP A 14 -20.03 2.57 -13.36
N SER A 15 -20.26 1.85 -12.28
CA SER A 15 -19.37 1.84 -11.11
C SER A 15 -18.13 0.95 -11.28
N LEU A 16 -18.15 0.00 -12.22
CA LEU A 16 -17.01 -0.88 -12.49
C LEU A 16 -15.99 -0.27 -13.45
N HIS A 17 -16.39 0.69 -14.28
CA HIS A 17 -15.46 1.34 -15.22
C HIS A 17 -14.55 2.39 -14.54
N ARG A 18 -14.93 2.94 -13.38
CA ARG A 18 -14.05 3.85 -12.61
C ARG A 18 -12.85 3.15 -11.96
N HIS A 19 -12.94 1.85 -11.70
CA HIS A 19 -11.86 1.13 -11.02
C HIS A 19 -10.71 0.71 -11.95
N LYS A 20 -10.91 0.76 -13.27
CA LYS A 20 -9.91 0.33 -14.27
C LYS A 20 -8.99 1.46 -14.77
N ALA A 21 -9.15 2.68 -14.28
CA ALA A 21 -8.30 3.83 -14.63
C ALA A 21 -7.17 4.11 -13.61
N GLY A 22 -6.94 3.20 -12.65
CA GLY A 22 -5.97 3.39 -11.57
C GLY A 22 -4.68 2.56 -11.66
N ILE A 23 -4.50 1.74 -12.70
CA ILE A 23 -3.41 0.76 -12.76
C ILE A 23 -2.17 1.27 -13.53
N ASP A 24 -2.22 2.44 -14.17
CA ASP A 24 -1.05 3.00 -14.87
C ASP A 24 -0.24 4.01 -14.02
N GLY A 25 -0.58 4.19 -12.74
CA GLY A 25 -0.05 5.26 -11.89
C GLY A 25 1.07 4.89 -10.91
N HIS A 26 1.44 3.62 -10.75
CA HIS A 26 2.43 3.21 -9.75
C HIS A 26 3.88 3.31 -10.25
N LYS A 27 4.23 4.42 -10.90
CA LYS A 27 5.64 4.85 -10.91
C LYS A 27 5.90 5.53 -9.58
N HIS A 28 6.61 4.83 -8.69
CA HIS A 28 7.05 5.33 -7.38
C HIS A 28 7.54 6.78 -7.50
N VAL A 29 7.00 7.71 -6.73
CA VAL A 29 7.25 9.17 -6.85
C VAL A 29 8.76 9.50 -6.74
N VAL A 30 9.52 8.65 -6.07
CA VAL A 30 10.99 8.72 -5.97
C VAL A 30 11.68 8.73 -7.35
N ASN A 31 11.06 8.14 -8.38
CA ASN A 31 11.59 8.13 -9.74
C ASN A 31 11.31 9.41 -10.55
N VAL A 32 10.47 10.34 -10.06
CA VAL A 32 10.00 11.49 -10.84
C VAL A 32 10.80 12.78 -10.55
N LEU A 33 11.57 12.83 -9.45
CA LEU A 33 12.34 14.04 -9.09
C LEU A 33 13.78 14.08 -9.65
N HIS A 34 14.13 13.25 -10.65
CA HIS A 34 15.53 13.11 -11.10
C HIS A 34 15.78 13.32 -12.61
N HIS A 35 14.90 14.01 -13.31
CA HIS A 35 15.23 14.62 -14.62
C HIS A 35 14.78 16.08 -14.48
N ASP A 36 15.68 17.04 -14.32
CA ASP A 36 16.01 17.85 -15.51
C ASP A 36 17.33 18.64 -15.45
N GLU A 37 18.26 18.37 -14.53
CA GLU A 37 19.60 19.01 -14.58
C GLU A 37 20.76 18.04 -14.31
N ALA A 38 20.68 16.81 -14.85
CA ALA A 38 21.78 15.86 -14.74
C ALA A 38 22.98 16.32 -15.56
N THR A 39 23.94 16.96 -14.89
CA THR A 39 25.28 17.27 -15.43
C THR A 39 25.93 15.96 -15.92
N LEU A 40 26.85 16.05 -16.89
CA LEU A 40 27.53 14.86 -17.44
C LEU A 40 28.12 13.94 -16.35
N GLY A 41 28.56 14.53 -15.22
CA GLY A 41 29.02 13.79 -14.05
C GLY A 41 27.93 12.95 -13.36
N GLU A 42 26.70 13.45 -13.27
CA GLU A 42 25.59 12.70 -12.66
C GLU A 42 25.17 11.49 -13.50
N ARG A 43 25.20 11.62 -14.84
CA ARG A 43 24.91 10.51 -15.75
C ARG A 43 25.99 9.42 -15.69
N ILE A 44 27.26 9.82 -15.60
CA ILE A 44 28.38 8.89 -15.44
C ILE A 44 28.32 8.21 -14.06
N ALA A 45 27.97 8.95 -13.01
CA ALA A 45 27.81 8.39 -11.67
C ALA A 45 26.64 7.39 -11.60
N ASP A 46 25.49 7.70 -12.19
CA ASP A 46 24.35 6.76 -12.24
C ASP A 46 24.67 5.51 -13.06
N ALA A 47 25.43 5.65 -14.16
CA ALA A 47 25.94 4.50 -14.92
C ALA A 47 26.99 3.70 -14.13
N ALA A 48 27.85 4.36 -13.36
CA ALA A 48 28.85 3.71 -12.52
C ALA A 48 28.20 2.94 -11.35
N SER A 49 27.23 3.52 -10.65
CA SER A 49 26.47 2.83 -9.60
C SER A 49 25.69 1.63 -10.14
N ALA A 50 25.09 1.74 -11.34
CA ALA A 50 24.43 0.61 -11.99
C ALA A 50 25.40 -0.47 -12.51
N GLY A 51 26.63 -0.07 -12.88
CA GLY A 51 27.64 -0.94 -13.49
C GLY A 51 28.48 -1.73 -12.49
N ILE A 52 28.88 -1.11 -11.36
CA ILE A 52 29.82 -1.70 -10.40
C ILE A 52 29.22 -2.92 -9.67
N GLY A 53 27.89 -3.03 -9.57
CA GLY A 53 27.20 -4.19 -9.00
C GLY A 53 26.80 -5.29 -10.00
N SER A 54 27.11 -5.12 -11.30
CA SER A 54 26.65 -6.04 -12.34
C SER A 54 27.69 -7.10 -12.70
N TRP A 55 27.30 -8.38 -12.69
CA TRP A 55 28.11 -9.50 -13.18
C TRP A 55 28.66 -9.28 -14.61
N ARG A 56 27.95 -8.48 -15.43
CA ARG A 56 28.36 -8.14 -16.79
C ARG A 56 29.60 -7.24 -16.82
N PHE A 57 29.76 -6.34 -15.85
CA PHE A 57 30.92 -5.44 -15.78
C PHE A 57 32.20 -6.21 -15.51
N LEU A 58 32.18 -7.15 -14.55
CA LEU A 58 33.32 -8.01 -14.23
C LEU A 58 33.78 -8.81 -15.46
N ILE A 59 32.83 -9.41 -16.20
CA ILE A 59 33.15 -10.18 -17.41
C ILE A 59 33.80 -9.31 -18.48
N ILE A 60 33.23 -8.12 -18.76
CA ILE A 60 33.79 -7.19 -19.75
C ILE A 60 35.20 -6.74 -19.33
N GLN A 61 35.40 -6.40 -18.06
CA GLN A 61 36.69 -5.98 -17.52
C GLN A 61 37.75 -7.08 -17.66
N THR A 62 37.40 -8.33 -17.32
CA THR A 62 38.31 -9.49 -17.45
C THR A 62 38.66 -9.76 -18.91
N VAL A 63 37.69 -9.73 -19.83
CA VAL A 63 37.93 -9.94 -21.26
C VAL A 63 38.81 -8.83 -21.84
N LEU A 64 38.56 -7.57 -21.46
CA LEU A 64 39.35 -6.42 -21.94
C LEU A 64 40.80 -6.51 -21.45
N VAL A 65 41.02 -6.81 -20.17
CA VAL A 65 42.37 -7.02 -19.62
C VAL A 65 43.06 -8.21 -20.30
N ALA A 66 42.38 -9.35 -20.48
CA ALA A 66 42.95 -10.52 -21.14
C ALA A 66 43.32 -10.25 -22.61
N LEU A 67 42.45 -9.55 -23.35
CA LEU A 67 42.71 -9.12 -24.72
C LEU A 67 43.91 -8.17 -24.78
N TRP A 68 43.99 -7.22 -23.86
CA TRP A 68 45.06 -6.22 -23.82
C TRP A 68 46.43 -6.82 -23.48
N VAL A 69 46.46 -7.79 -22.55
CA VAL A 69 47.65 -8.60 -22.23
C VAL A 69 48.09 -9.39 -23.47
N THR A 70 47.14 -10.00 -24.19
CA THR A 70 47.42 -10.77 -25.41
C THR A 70 48.02 -9.89 -26.51
N ILE A 71 47.45 -8.70 -26.73
CA ILE A 71 47.98 -7.72 -27.71
C ILE A 71 49.39 -7.26 -27.33
N ASN A 72 49.65 -7.00 -26.04
CA ASN A 72 50.99 -6.61 -25.57
C ASN A 72 52.03 -7.72 -25.75
N ILE A 73 51.67 -8.98 -25.48
CA ILE A 73 52.56 -10.14 -25.71
C ILE A 73 52.90 -10.28 -27.20
N ILE A 74 51.92 -10.05 -28.09
CA ILE A 74 52.15 -10.08 -29.54
C ILE A 74 52.98 -8.87 -30.01
N GLY A 75 52.77 -7.69 -29.42
CA GLY A 75 53.54 -6.47 -29.69
C GLY A 75 55.01 -6.55 -29.27
N LEU A 76 55.33 -7.34 -28.25
CA LEU A 76 56.70 -7.62 -27.80
C LEU A 76 57.56 -8.28 -28.91
N VAL A 77 56.94 -9.07 -29.79
CA VAL A 77 57.61 -9.69 -30.96
C VAL A 77 58.11 -8.63 -31.96
N ARG A 78 57.50 -7.43 -31.98
CA ARG A 78 57.83 -6.32 -32.87
C ARG A 78 58.75 -5.25 -32.26
N ARG A 79 59.35 -5.48 -31.07
CA ARG A 79 60.30 -4.56 -30.37
C ARG A 79 59.75 -3.15 -30.04
N TRP A 80 58.43 -2.96 -29.95
CA TRP A 80 57.87 -1.64 -29.71
C TRP A 80 57.96 -1.20 -28.23
N ASP A 81 58.12 -2.14 -27.28
CA ASP A 81 58.35 -1.86 -25.86
C ASP A 81 59.18 -2.98 -25.20
N PRO A 82 60.48 -2.76 -24.89
CA PRO A 82 61.31 -3.70 -24.13
C PRO A 82 60.90 -3.80 -22.65
N PHE A 83 61.17 -4.95 -22.02
CA PHE A 83 60.97 -5.21 -20.58
C PHE A 83 61.67 -4.14 -19.71
N PRO A 84 61.05 -3.55 -18.66
CA PRO A 84 59.73 -3.79 -18.05
C PRO A 84 58.64 -2.88 -18.65
N PHE A 85 57.42 -3.38 -18.80
CA PHE A 85 56.27 -2.70 -19.43
C PHE A 85 55.82 -1.42 -18.68
N ILE A 86 56.59 -0.33 -18.80
CA ILE A 86 56.41 0.89 -18.02
C ILE A 86 55.07 1.57 -18.31
N LEU A 87 54.64 1.57 -19.58
CA LEU A 87 53.38 2.18 -20.01
C LEU A 87 52.16 1.39 -19.50
N LEU A 88 52.26 0.06 -19.46
CA LEU A 88 51.20 -0.80 -18.93
C LEU A 88 51.03 -0.59 -17.43
N ASN A 89 52.16 -0.57 -16.72
CA ASN A 89 52.17 -0.40 -15.27
C ASN A 89 51.70 1.01 -14.87
N LEU A 90 52.06 2.03 -15.67
CA LEU A 90 51.59 3.41 -15.50
C LEU A 90 50.07 3.50 -15.70
N LEU A 91 49.53 2.92 -16.77
CA LEU A 91 48.10 2.97 -17.07
C LEU A 91 47.27 2.25 -16.00
N PHE A 92 47.72 1.08 -15.54
CA PHE A 92 47.05 0.34 -14.46
C PHE A 92 47.08 1.10 -13.13
N SER A 93 48.21 1.78 -12.84
CA SER A 93 48.34 2.63 -11.66
C SER A 93 47.37 3.81 -11.69
N VAL A 94 47.20 4.47 -12.86
CA VAL A 94 46.20 5.53 -13.05
C VAL A 94 44.77 4.97 -12.93
N GLN A 95 44.50 3.79 -13.48
CA GLN A 95 43.20 3.14 -13.38
C GLN A 95 42.83 2.88 -11.91
N ALA A 96 43.75 2.35 -11.11
CA ALA A 96 43.53 2.12 -9.68
C ALA A 96 43.30 3.46 -8.93
N ALA A 97 44.11 4.48 -9.24
CA ALA A 97 43.99 5.80 -8.62
C ALA A 97 42.64 6.49 -8.90
N TYR A 98 42.08 6.33 -10.11
CA TYR A 98 40.77 6.90 -10.47
C TYR A 98 39.57 6.06 -9.99
N THR A 99 39.79 4.76 -9.74
CA THR A 99 38.72 3.86 -9.25
C THR A 99 38.21 4.29 -7.88
N GLY A 100 39.09 4.68 -6.96
CA GLY A 100 38.71 5.12 -5.61
C GLY A 100 37.71 6.30 -5.61
N PRO A 101 38.03 7.44 -6.25
CA PRO A 101 37.12 8.59 -6.34
C PRO A 101 35.79 8.27 -7.02
N VAL A 102 35.79 7.53 -8.14
CA VAL A 102 34.54 7.15 -8.82
C VAL A 102 33.67 6.26 -7.94
N LEU A 103 34.28 5.29 -7.26
CA LEU A 103 33.57 4.39 -6.36
C LEU A 103 32.97 5.15 -5.16
N LEU A 104 33.70 6.12 -4.60
CA LEU A 104 33.20 6.99 -3.53
C LEU A 104 32.04 7.86 -4.00
N LEU A 105 32.11 8.44 -5.20
CA LEU A 105 31.01 9.23 -5.76
C LEU A 105 29.77 8.38 -6.06
N ALA A 106 29.97 7.19 -6.65
CA ALA A 106 28.91 6.23 -6.92
C ALA A 106 28.23 5.76 -5.63
N GLY A 107 29.01 5.44 -4.60
CA GLY A 107 28.53 5.02 -3.28
C GLY A 107 27.77 6.12 -2.55
N ASN A 108 28.28 7.37 -2.55
CA ASN A 108 27.60 8.51 -1.92
C ASN A 108 26.24 8.79 -2.59
N ARG A 109 26.15 8.70 -3.93
CA ARG A 109 24.90 8.85 -4.67
C ARG A 109 23.90 7.75 -4.37
N GLN A 110 24.36 6.49 -4.29
CA GLN A 110 23.48 5.36 -3.94
C GLN A 110 22.94 5.52 -2.51
N ALA A 111 23.81 5.87 -1.56
CA ALA A 111 23.40 6.09 -0.17
C ALA A 111 22.37 7.23 -0.02
N GLN A 112 22.48 8.30 -0.81
CA GLN A 112 21.48 9.37 -0.84
C GLN A 112 20.13 8.88 -1.38
N LYS A 113 20.12 8.12 -2.48
CA LYS A 113 18.89 7.52 -3.05
C LYS A 113 18.24 6.55 -2.06
N ASP A 114 19.03 5.69 -1.43
CA ASP A 114 18.56 4.73 -0.43
C ASP A 114 17.97 5.46 0.79
N ARG A 115 18.63 6.52 1.27
CA ARG A 115 18.12 7.33 2.38
C ARG A 115 16.76 7.97 2.07
N LEU A 116 16.60 8.59 0.90
CA LEU A 116 15.32 9.17 0.49
C LEU A 116 14.22 8.11 0.38
N THR A 117 14.57 6.93 -0.15
CA THR A 117 13.63 5.80 -0.25
C THR A 117 13.18 5.33 1.14
N LEU A 118 14.11 5.24 2.10
CA LEU A 118 13.81 4.87 3.48
C LEU A 118 12.97 5.93 4.20
N GLU A 119 13.26 7.22 4.02
CA GLU A 119 12.47 8.31 4.60
C GLU A 119 11.02 8.29 4.07
N HIS A 120 10.83 8.05 2.77
CA HIS A 120 9.50 7.87 2.18
C HIS A 120 8.77 6.64 2.72
N ALA A 121 9.44 5.49 2.79
CA ALA A 121 8.85 4.27 3.34
C ALA A 121 8.42 4.44 4.81
N ALA A 122 9.23 5.14 5.61
CA ALA A 122 8.88 5.47 6.99
C ALA A 122 7.65 6.39 7.09
N TYR A 123 7.56 7.40 6.22
CA TYR A 123 6.39 8.29 6.16
C TYR A 123 5.11 7.55 5.76
N GLU A 124 5.19 6.65 4.78
CA GLU A 124 4.05 5.82 4.36
C GLU A 124 3.60 4.86 5.46
N ALA A 125 4.55 4.29 6.21
CA ALA A 125 4.25 3.45 7.37
C ALA A 125 3.52 4.24 8.47
N ASP A 126 3.99 5.45 8.84
CA ASP A 126 3.32 6.29 9.84
C ASP A 126 1.90 6.68 9.40
N LYS A 127 1.73 6.99 8.11
CA LYS A 127 0.41 7.27 7.54
C LYS A 127 -0.52 6.05 7.63
N ALA A 128 -0.03 4.86 7.30
CA ALA A 128 -0.79 3.63 7.40
C ALA A 128 -1.20 3.33 8.86
N ASP A 129 -0.28 3.52 9.81
CA ASP A 129 -0.58 3.33 11.24
C ASP A 129 -1.65 4.30 11.74
N ARG A 130 -1.60 5.58 11.32
CA ARG A 130 -2.66 6.55 11.64
C ARG A 130 -4.02 6.13 11.06
N GLN A 131 -4.04 5.58 9.85
CA GLN A 131 -5.28 5.07 9.23
C GLN A 131 -5.81 3.86 9.98
N ASN A 132 -4.94 2.92 10.37
CA ASN A 132 -5.30 1.75 11.17
C ASN A 132 -5.95 2.17 12.50
N VAL A 133 -5.38 3.14 13.21
CA VAL A 133 -5.97 3.68 14.44
C VAL A 133 -7.35 4.30 14.21
N GLN A 134 -7.56 5.01 13.10
CA GLN A 134 -8.87 5.57 12.77
C GLN A 134 -9.91 4.49 12.47
N ILE A 135 -9.54 3.45 11.72
CA ILE A 135 -10.41 2.31 11.42
C ILE A 135 -10.82 1.60 12.71
N LEU A 136 -9.87 1.35 13.62
CA LEU A 136 -10.15 0.74 14.93
C LEU A 136 -11.13 1.59 15.75
N LYS A 137 -10.94 2.92 15.79
CA LYS A 137 -11.90 3.82 16.45
C LYS A 137 -13.29 3.77 15.83
N ALA A 138 -13.38 3.69 14.51
CA ALA A 138 -14.66 3.58 13.81
C ALA A 138 -15.37 2.25 14.13
N ILE A 139 -14.64 1.14 14.15
CA ILE A 139 -15.16 -0.19 14.54
C ILE A 139 -15.66 -0.16 15.99
N GLN A 140 -14.88 0.42 16.91
CA GLN A 140 -15.27 0.54 18.31
C GLN A 140 -16.57 1.35 18.46
N LYS A 141 -16.69 2.47 17.75
CA LYS A 141 -17.91 3.30 17.77
C LYS A 141 -19.13 2.57 17.21
N ASN A 142 -18.98 1.78 16.15
CA ASN A 142 -20.06 0.96 15.61
C ASN A 142 -20.48 -0.15 16.59
N THR A 143 -19.52 -0.73 17.30
CA THR A 143 -19.79 -1.73 18.34
C THR A 143 -20.60 -1.10 19.48
N GLU A 144 -20.18 0.07 19.97
CA GLU A 144 -20.89 0.82 21.01
C GLU A 144 -22.32 1.22 20.60
N LEU A 145 -22.51 1.67 19.35
CA LEU A 145 -23.86 1.97 18.83
C LEU A 145 -24.75 0.72 18.79
N THR A 146 -24.18 -0.44 18.48
CA THR A 146 -24.90 -1.71 18.46
C THR A 146 -25.29 -2.14 19.87
N GLU A 147 -24.41 -1.97 20.84
CA GLU A 147 -24.69 -2.20 22.26
C GLU A 147 -25.83 -1.31 22.75
N ARG A 148 -25.77 0.01 22.49
CA ARG A 148 -26.85 0.95 22.85
C ARG A 148 -28.19 0.60 22.20
N ASN A 149 -28.19 0.21 20.92
CA ASN A 149 -29.41 -0.25 20.25
C ASN A 149 -30.00 -1.49 20.93
N THR A 150 -29.14 -2.42 21.37
CA THR A 150 -29.56 -3.62 22.09
C THR A 150 -30.16 -3.26 23.45
N GLU A 151 -29.52 -2.36 24.21
CA GLU A 151 -30.03 -1.88 25.50
C GLU A 151 -31.37 -1.17 25.39
N MET A 152 -31.53 -0.29 24.38
CA MET A 152 -32.80 0.37 24.10
C MET A 152 -33.89 -0.64 23.75
N THR A 153 -33.56 -1.65 22.92
CA THR A 153 -34.49 -2.73 22.57
C THR A 153 -34.95 -3.49 23.82
N LEU A 154 -34.03 -3.86 24.71
CA LEU A 154 -34.36 -4.51 25.99
C LEU A 154 -35.23 -3.62 26.88
N THR A 155 -34.96 -2.31 26.93
CA THR A 155 -35.75 -1.36 27.71
C THR A 155 -37.18 -1.25 27.18
N ILE A 156 -37.35 -1.16 25.85
CA ILE A 156 -38.66 -1.17 25.21
C ILE A 156 -39.40 -2.47 25.51
N LEU A 157 -38.73 -3.62 25.39
CA LEU A 157 -39.34 -4.93 25.67
C LEU A 157 -39.86 -5.00 27.11
N ARG A 158 -39.06 -4.58 28.11
CA ARG A 158 -39.50 -4.53 29.50
C ARG A 158 -40.66 -3.57 29.72
N HIS A 159 -40.65 -2.42 29.06
CA HIS A 159 -41.74 -1.46 29.19
C HIS A 159 -43.05 -2.02 28.62
N VAL A 160 -43.00 -2.64 27.44
CA VAL A 160 -44.15 -3.33 26.84
C VAL A 160 -44.67 -4.44 27.76
N GLU A 161 -43.77 -5.26 28.32
CA GLU A 161 -44.14 -6.30 29.29
C GLU A 161 -44.86 -5.71 30.50
N SER A 162 -44.38 -4.59 31.05
CA SER A 162 -45.03 -3.91 32.18
C SER A 162 -46.43 -3.38 31.83
N LEU A 163 -46.62 -2.86 30.61
CA LEU A 163 -47.92 -2.37 30.14
C LEU A 163 -48.92 -3.51 29.97
N VAL A 164 -48.48 -4.64 29.42
CA VAL A 164 -49.29 -5.85 29.30
C VAL A 164 -49.69 -6.37 30.67
N GLN A 165 -48.74 -6.47 31.60
CA GLN A 165 -48.99 -6.95 32.96
C GLN A 165 -50.01 -6.07 33.69
N GLN A 166 -49.85 -4.75 33.57
CA GLN A 166 -50.79 -3.79 34.16
C GLN A 166 -52.22 -3.97 33.62
N HIS A 167 -52.39 -4.18 32.32
CA HIS A 167 -53.71 -4.42 31.72
C HIS A 167 -54.31 -5.77 32.15
N VAL A 168 -53.49 -6.81 32.27
CA VAL A 168 -53.94 -8.12 32.78
C VAL A 168 -54.43 -8.00 34.22
N ASP A 169 -53.68 -7.29 35.07
CA ASP A 169 -54.06 -7.08 36.47
C ASP A 169 -55.33 -6.19 36.58
N GLU A 170 -55.45 -5.15 35.75
CA GLU A 170 -56.63 -4.28 35.69
C GLU A 170 -57.89 -5.04 35.24
N THR A 171 -57.78 -5.87 34.20
CA THR A 171 -58.90 -6.71 33.73
C THR A 171 -59.28 -7.81 34.73
N ALA A 172 -58.30 -8.39 35.42
CA ALA A 172 -58.55 -9.34 36.51
C ALA A 172 -59.27 -8.66 37.69
N ALA A 173 -58.85 -7.46 38.10
CA ALA A 173 -59.51 -6.69 39.16
C ALA A 173 -60.94 -6.29 38.78
N ALA A 174 -61.17 -5.88 37.52
CA ALA A 174 -62.49 -5.56 36.99
C ALA A 174 -63.43 -6.79 36.94
N ALA A 175 -62.88 -7.99 36.70
CA ALA A 175 -63.65 -9.24 36.74
C ALA A 175 -64.02 -9.66 38.18
N VAL A 176 -63.14 -9.44 39.15
CA VAL A 176 -63.37 -9.76 40.58
C VAL A 176 -64.35 -8.80 41.26
N GLY A 177 -64.36 -7.51 40.86
CA GLY A 177 -65.24 -6.48 41.43
C GLY A 177 -66.70 -6.52 40.95
N ARG A 178 -67.07 -7.42 40.03
CA ARG A 178 -68.43 -7.51 39.48
C ARG A 178 -69.27 -8.49 40.30
N PRO A 179 -70.20 -8.04 41.16
CA PRO A 179 -71.13 -8.95 41.82
C PRO A 179 -71.95 -9.68 40.76
N ALA A 180 -72.11 -10.99 40.93
CA ALA A 180 -72.99 -11.81 40.09
C ALA A 180 -74.40 -11.23 40.12
N ALA A 181 -74.76 -10.44 39.11
CA ALA A 181 -76.13 -10.01 38.91
C ALA A 181 -76.98 -11.27 38.68
N PRO A 182 -78.11 -11.44 39.38
CA PRO A 182 -78.94 -12.61 39.23
C PRO A 182 -79.47 -12.66 37.80
N GLN A 183 -79.24 -13.77 37.11
CA GLN A 183 -79.93 -14.08 35.87
C GLN A 183 -81.42 -14.10 36.19
N GLY A 184 -82.15 -13.14 35.62
CA GLY A 184 -83.60 -13.07 35.73
C GLY A 184 -84.20 -14.34 35.18
N ASP A 185 -84.79 -15.12 36.10
CA ASP A 185 -85.56 -16.31 35.80
C ASP A 185 -86.74 -15.92 34.92
N THR A 186 -86.68 -16.35 33.66
CA THR A 186 -87.76 -16.28 32.70
C THR A 186 -88.72 -17.43 33.00
N ASN A 187 -89.64 -17.30 33.96
CA ASN A 187 -90.70 -18.31 34.11
C ASN A 187 -92.01 -17.81 34.73
N ARG A 188 -93.04 -17.87 33.88
CA ARG A 188 -94.44 -18.30 34.09
C ARG A 188 -95.38 -17.59 35.08
N THR A 189 -96.53 -17.27 34.47
CA THR A 189 -97.94 -17.35 34.93
C THR A 189 -98.41 -16.36 35.99
#